data_AF-A0A919XAV0-F1
#
_entry.id   AF-A0A919XAV0-F1
#
_cell.length_a   1.000
_cell.length_b   1.000
_cell.length_c   1.000
_cell.angle_alpha   90.00
_cell.angle_beta   90.00
_cell.angle_gamma   90.00
#
_symmetry.space_group_name_H-M   'P 1'
#
loop_
_entity.id
_entity.type
_entity.pdbx_description
1 polymer ?
#
loop_
_entity_poly.entity_id
_entity_poly.type
_entity_poly.pdbx_seq_one_letter_code
_entity_poly.pdbx_strand_id
1 'polypeptide(L)'
;MKKIYFLIIITSLFLVGCTETEEKKTDSANVESEVSENVSTVETAETKGDEVVKYDAGSLIQAVENNDIEKVKNILLDTEYKIDETNEKEETPLLIATHNNQVEIAQLLIDHGANINQQDAISDSPYLYAAAQGKTEILSYMIEHSNPDQSKVNRFGGNALIPAAEKGHLENVRLLLKDGKVNINHQNNFGYTALIEAVALRDGSKVYQDIVAELLKYSADRTLRDNDGKTAEDYARELGYTQILEQLQYR
;
A
#
# COMPACT_ATOMS: atom_id res chain seq x y z
N MET A 1 0.27 -28.48 27.81
CA MET A 1 1.45 -27.89 28.50
C MET A 1 2.36 -27.33 27.41
N LYS A 2 2.81 -26.07 27.38
CA LYS A 2 2.58 -24.88 28.22
C LYS A 2 2.14 -23.72 27.29
N LYS A 3 1.29 -22.79 27.74
CA LYS A 3 1.06 -21.50 27.05
C LYS A 3 1.90 -20.42 27.74
N ILE A 4 2.62 -19.61 26.96
CA ILE A 4 3.37 -18.45 27.44
C ILE A 4 2.53 -17.21 27.14
N TYR A 5 2.21 -16.43 28.17
CA TYR A 5 1.52 -15.15 28.02
C TYR A 5 2.56 -14.03 28.03
N PHE A 6 2.50 -13.13 27.04
CA PHE A 6 3.28 -11.90 27.05
C PHE A 6 2.42 -10.77 27.62
N LEU A 7 2.93 -10.10 28.65
CA LEU A 7 2.24 -9.03 29.37
C LEU A 7 2.65 -7.68 28.78
N ILE A 8 1.71 -6.96 28.17
CA ILE A 8 1.93 -5.58 27.72
C ILE A 8 1.35 -4.61 28.75
N ILE A 9 2.20 -3.74 29.27
CA ILE A 9 1.85 -2.72 30.26
C ILE A 9 1.35 -1.47 29.52
N ILE A 10 0.13 -1.06 29.82
CA ILE A 10 -0.45 0.21 29.35
C ILE A 10 -0.18 1.27 30.43
N THR A 11 0.43 2.40 30.05
CA THR A 11 0.48 3.61 30.87
C THR A 11 -0.05 4.79 30.08
N SER A 12 -1.30 5.17 30.35
CA SER A 12 -1.90 6.40 29.85
C SER A 12 -1.31 7.63 30.53
N LEU A 13 -1.15 8.73 29.80
CA LEU A 13 -0.97 10.07 30.37
C LEU A 13 -1.95 11.03 29.69
N PHE A 14 -2.53 11.95 30.46
CA PHE A 14 -3.75 12.70 30.12
C PHE A 14 -3.53 14.21 30.43
N LEU A 15 -4.06 15.10 29.56
CA LEU A 15 -4.23 16.57 29.76
C LEU A 15 -2.89 17.37 29.92
N VAL A 16 -2.75 18.68 29.65
CA VAL A 16 -3.60 19.86 29.39
C VAL A 16 -2.95 20.64 28.22
N GLY A 17 -3.55 21.50 27.39
CA GLY A 17 -4.91 22.07 27.23
C GLY A 17 -4.83 23.44 26.51
N CYS A 18 -5.95 24.05 26.09
CA CYS A 18 -5.97 25.29 25.31
C CYS A 18 -6.11 26.58 26.15
N THR A 19 -5.50 27.68 25.70
CA THR A 19 -5.98 29.07 25.92
C THR A 19 -5.62 29.97 24.75
N GLU A 20 -6.56 30.81 24.33
CA GLU A 20 -6.42 31.83 23.29
C GLU A 20 -5.73 33.11 23.80
N THR A 21 -5.25 33.96 22.89
CA THR A 21 -5.06 35.41 23.14
C THR A 21 -5.52 36.22 21.92
N GLU A 22 -6.50 37.10 22.13
CA GLU A 22 -6.90 38.15 21.18
C GLU A 22 -5.91 39.33 21.16
N GLU A 23 -5.90 40.10 20.07
CA GLU A 23 -5.84 41.58 19.94
C GLU A 23 -5.26 41.97 18.55
N LYS A 24 -5.64 43.06 17.85
CA LYS A 24 -6.82 43.95 17.86
C LYS A 24 -6.80 44.79 16.57
N LYS A 25 -7.93 45.34 16.13
CA LYS A 25 -8.08 46.16 14.91
C LYS A 25 -7.38 47.54 15.00
N THR A 26 -6.99 48.09 13.84
CA THR A 26 -7.16 49.51 13.48
C THR A 26 -7.47 49.69 11.98
N ASP A 27 -8.36 50.65 11.68
CA ASP A 27 -8.84 50.97 10.32
C ASP A 27 -7.93 51.97 9.57
N SER A 28 -7.98 52.00 8.22
CA SER A 28 -8.51 53.16 7.44
C SER A 28 -8.00 53.31 5.98
N ALA A 29 -8.93 53.66 5.08
CA ALA A 29 -8.80 54.61 3.96
C ALA A 29 -7.81 54.38 2.78
N ASN A 30 -8.33 53.70 1.75
CA ASN A 30 -8.48 54.18 0.35
C ASN A 30 -7.61 55.35 -0.18
N VAL A 31 -6.79 55.10 -1.21
CA VAL A 31 -6.36 56.08 -2.24
C VAL A 31 -6.27 55.37 -3.61
N GLU A 32 -6.85 55.96 -4.65
CA GLU A 32 -6.71 55.54 -6.06
C GLU A 32 -5.42 56.12 -6.67
N SER A 33 -4.76 55.41 -7.60
CA SER A 33 -4.30 55.93 -8.92
C SER A 33 -3.33 54.99 -9.67
N GLU A 34 -3.39 55.09 -11.00
CA GLU A 34 -2.30 54.85 -11.96
C GLU A 34 -1.55 53.51 -11.97
N VAL A 35 -2.06 52.58 -12.80
CA VAL A 35 -1.20 51.59 -13.48
C VAL A 35 -0.77 52.19 -14.82
N SER A 36 0.50 52.57 -14.93
CA SER A 36 1.12 52.91 -16.21
C SER A 36 1.78 51.68 -16.82
N GLU A 37 1.65 51.53 -18.14
CA GLU A 37 2.33 50.49 -18.89
C GLU A 37 3.84 50.68 -18.83
N ASN A 38 4.59 49.62 -18.54
CA ASN A 38 5.98 49.56 -18.97
C ASN A 38 6.33 48.15 -19.45
N VAL A 39 6.42 48.01 -20.78
CA VAL A 39 6.85 46.79 -21.44
C VAL A 39 8.36 46.66 -21.27
N SER A 40 8.80 45.87 -20.29
CA SER A 40 10.16 45.33 -20.31
C SER A 40 10.19 44.04 -21.12
N THR A 41 10.92 44.07 -22.23
CA THR A 41 11.35 42.88 -22.95
C THR A 41 12.25 42.06 -22.04
N VAL A 42 11.70 41.04 -21.38
CA VAL A 42 12.52 40.03 -20.70
C VAL A 42 13.19 39.21 -21.78
N GLU A 43 14.52 39.25 -21.79
CA GLU A 43 15.36 38.43 -22.65
C GLU A 43 14.93 36.96 -22.55
N THR A 44 14.77 36.31 -23.69
CA THR A 44 14.67 34.85 -23.74
C THR A 44 16.00 34.29 -23.26
N ALA A 45 16.07 34.00 -21.97
CA ALA A 45 17.16 33.22 -21.39
C ALA A 45 17.16 31.86 -22.09
N GLU A 46 18.11 31.68 -23.01
CA GLU A 46 18.40 30.39 -23.61
C GLU A 46 18.77 29.46 -22.46
N THR A 47 17.85 28.58 -22.08
CA THR A 47 18.16 27.47 -21.18
C THR A 47 19.22 26.64 -21.88
N LYS A 48 20.45 26.71 -21.35
CA LYS A 48 21.48 25.71 -21.64
C LYS A 48 20.81 24.36 -21.49
N GLY A 49 20.81 23.54 -22.54
CA GLY A 49 20.28 22.18 -22.44
C GLY A 49 21.04 21.48 -21.33
N ASP A 50 20.34 21.08 -20.26
CA ASP A 50 20.95 20.40 -19.14
C ASP A 50 21.60 19.11 -19.65
N GLU A 51 22.92 18.98 -19.45
CA GLU A 51 23.62 17.75 -19.78
C GLU A 51 23.09 16.65 -18.84
N VAL A 52 22.28 15.74 -19.40
CA VAL A 52 21.75 14.59 -18.67
C VAL A 52 22.92 13.77 -18.13
N VAL A 53 23.11 13.84 -16.81
CA VAL A 53 24.15 13.09 -16.10
C VAL A 53 23.86 11.61 -16.28
N LYS A 54 24.75 10.88 -16.96
CA LYS A 54 24.64 9.43 -17.09
C LYS A 54 25.11 8.75 -15.80
N TYR A 55 24.31 7.81 -15.32
CA TYR A 55 24.55 7.06 -14.09
C TYR A 55 24.84 5.59 -14.41
N ASP A 56 25.69 4.96 -13.59
CA ASP A 56 25.98 3.53 -13.69
C ASP A 56 24.79 2.68 -13.20
N ALA A 57 24.73 1.40 -13.62
CA ALA A 57 23.79 0.44 -13.09
C ALA A 57 24.00 0.21 -11.58
N GLY A 58 22.91 0.07 -10.83
CA GLY A 58 22.86 0.03 -9.37
C GLY A 58 22.76 1.41 -8.71
N SER A 59 22.88 2.51 -9.47
CA SER A 59 22.81 3.87 -8.91
C SER A 59 21.42 4.21 -8.36
N LEU A 60 20.36 3.71 -8.99
CA LEU A 60 18.98 3.96 -8.56
C LEU A 60 18.64 3.10 -7.34
N ILE A 61 19.01 1.82 -7.34
CA ILE A 61 18.94 0.94 -6.15
C ILE A 61 19.62 1.61 -4.96
N GLN A 62 20.87 2.06 -5.12
CA GLN A 62 21.62 2.71 -4.04
C GLN A 62 20.95 4.02 -3.57
N ALA A 63 20.36 4.81 -4.46
CA ALA A 63 19.64 6.03 -4.08
C ALA A 63 18.40 5.70 -3.22
N VAL A 64 17.61 4.71 -3.63
CA VAL A 64 16.42 4.24 -2.89
C VAL A 64 16.78 3.61 -1.54
N GLU A 65 17.81 2.75 -1.49
CA GLU A 65 18.30 2.15 -0.23
C GLU A 65 18.73 3.21 0.79
N ASN A 66 19.31 4.33 0.34
CA ASN A 66 19.69 5.46 1.19
C ASN A 66 18.54 6.45 1.46
N ASN A 67 17.34 6.24 0.87
CA ASN A 67 16.23 7.20 0.88
C ASN A 67 16.61 8.59 0.33
N ASP A 68 17.51 8.64 -0.65
CA ASP A 68 18.02 9.86 -1.27
C ASP A 68 17.08 10.29 -2.42
N ILE A 69 15.99 10.95 -2.05
CA ILE A 69 14.92 11.40 -2.95
C ILE A 69 15.46 12.29 -4.07
N GLU A 70 16.41 13.19 -3.76
CA GLU A 70 16.96 14.11 -4.75
C GLU A 70 17.88 13.38 -5.73
N LYS A 71 18.67 12.39 -5.29
CA LYS A 71 19.41 11.51 -6.22
C LYS A 71 18.46 10.65 -7.06
N VAL A 72 17.36 10.14 -6.49
CA VAL A 72 16.31 9.44 -7.27
C VAL A 72 15.76 10.35 -8.37
N LYS A 73 15.31 11.58 -8.03
CA LYS A 73 14.82 12.57 -9.01
C LYS A 73 15.83 12.84 -10.12
N ASN A 74 17.10 13.08 -9.77
CA ASN A 74 18.16 13.36 -10.74
C ASN A 74 18.46 12.17 -11.67
N ILE A 75 18.41 10.92 -11.17
CA ILE A 75 18.57 9.73 -12.02
C ILE A 75 17.38 9.60 -12.99
N LEU A 76 16.16 9.84 -12.52
CA LEU A 76 14.93 9.72 -13.33
C LEU A 76 14.79 10.79 -14.43
N LEU A 77 15.62 11.85 -14.43
CA LEU A 77 15.75 12.77 -15.57
C LEU A 77 16.34 12.09 -16.81
N ASP A 78 17.15 11.03 -16.64
CA ASP A 78 17.62 10.20 -17.75
C ASP A 78 16.54 9.21 -18.16
N THR A 79 15.69 9.60 -19.12
CA THR A 79 14.62 8.73 -19.66
C THR A 79 15.11 7.43 -20.32
N GLU A 80 16.42 7.28 -20.55
CA GLU A 80 17.04 6.04 -21.03
C GLU A 80 17.51 5.12 -19.88
N TYR A 81 17.45 5.58 -18.61
CA TYR A 81 17.90 4.80 -17.46
C TYR A 81 16.99 3.58 -17.24
N LYS A 82 17.60 2.44 -16.93
CA LYS A 82 16.87 1.19 -16.68
C LYS A 82 16.24 1.20 -15.28
N ILE A 83 15.03 1.76 -15.18
CA ILE A 83 14.29 1.90 -13.91
C ILE A 83 14.06 0.56 -13.17
N ASP A 84 13.77 -0.52 -13.91
CA ASP A 84 13.63 -1.89 -13.38
C ASP A 84 14.97 -2.66 -13.40
N GLU A 85 16.04 -2.02 -12.94
CA GLU A 85 17.24 -2.73 -12.49
C GLU A 85 16.97 -3.57 -11.23
N THR A 86 17.86 -4.50 -10.91
CA THR A 86 17.65 -5.47 -9.81
C THR A 86 18.92 -5.73 -9.02
N ASN A 87 18.80 -5.88 -7.70
CA ASN A 87 19.89 -6.32 -6.83
C ASN A 87 20.07 -7.86 -6.84
N GLU A 88 20.96 -8.39 -5.99
CA GLU A 88 21.22 -9.84 -5.87
C GLU A 88 20.02 -10.69 -5.42
N LYS A 89 18.96 -10.08 -4.88
CA LYS A 89 17.70 -10.75 -4.50
C LYS A 89 16.61 -10.61 -5.56
N GLU A 90 16.95 -10.04 -6.72
CA GLU A 90 16.01 -9.65 -7.79
C GLU A 90 15.05 -8.51 -7.39
N GLU A 91 15.31 -7.79 -6.29
CA GLU A 91 14.50 -6.63 -5.87
C GLU A 91 14.73 -5.43 -6.81
N THR A 92 13.65 -4.84 -7.33
CA THR A 92 13.70 -3.55 -8.07
C THR A 92 13.74 -2.35 -7.12
N PRO A 93 14.18 -1.16 -7.57
CA PRO A 93 14.03 0.09 -6.82
C PRO A 93 12.62 0.29 -6.24
N LEU A 94 11.57 0.00 -7.03
CA LEU A 94 10.20 0.16 -6.56
C LEU A 94 9.83 -0.86 -5.46
N LEU A 95 10.33 -2.09 -5.53
CA LEU A 95 10.13 -3.07 -4.46
C LEU A 95 10.85 -2.67 -3.17
N ILE A 96 12.09 -2.18 -3.27
CA ILE A 96 12.87 -1.67 -2.13
C ILE A 96 12.16 -0.48 -1.47
N ALA A 97 11.67 0.48 -2.27
CA ALA A 97 10.86 1.61 -1.78
C ALA A 97 9.58 1.13 -1.07
N THR A 98 8.93 0.10 -1.61
CA THR A 98 7.72 -0.49 -1.03
C THR A 98 8.02 -1.26 0.27
N HIS A 99 9.11 -2.03 0.34
CA HIS A 99 9.60 -2.68 1.56
C HIS A 99 9.78 -1.64 2.68
N ASN A 100 10.47 -0.54 2.37
CA ASN A 100 10.79 0.55 3.29
C ASN A 100 9.64 1.54 3.55
N ASN A 101 8.50 1.42 2.85
CA ASN A 101 7.38 2.38 2.87
C ASN A 101 7.79 3.84 2.52
N GLN A 102 8.68 4.00 1.55
CA GLN A 102 9.14 5.29 1.04
C GLN A 102 8.13 5.83 0.02
N VAL A 103 7.03 6.41 0.49
CA VAL A 103 5.85 6.75 -0.34
C VAL A 103 6.20 7.68 -1.50
N GLU A 104 6.92 8.79 -1.27
CA GLU A 104 7.31 9.74 -2.33
C GLU A 104 8.19 9.07 -3.40
N ILE A 105 9.15 8.24 -2.99
CA ILE A 105 10.02 7.49 -3.92
C ILE A 105 9.21 6.48 -4.73
N ALA A 106 8.29 5.74 -4.09
CA ALA A 106 7.44 4.78 -4.79
C ALA A 106 6.52 5.47 -5.82
N GLN A 107 5.97 6.65 -5.47
CA GLN A 107 5.16 7.46 -6.40
C GLN A 107 6.00 7.93 -7.60
N LEU A 108 7.17 8.54 -7.35
CA LEU A 108 8.09 8.97 -8.42
C LEU A 108 8.48 7.83 -9.36
N LEU A 109 8.77 6.64 -8.82
CA LEU A 109 9.11 5.47 -9.64
C LEU A 109 7.93 4.98 -10.49
N ILE A 110 6.71 4.99 -9.94
CA ILE A 110 5.47 4.63 -10.66
C ILE A 110 5.19 5.63 -11.79
N ASP A 111 5.34 6.94 -11.54
CA ASP A 111 5.17 7.99 -12.55
C ASP A 111 6.15 7.86 -13.72
N HIS A 112 7.35 7.33 -13.46
CA HIS A 112 8.37 7.04 -14.48
C HIS A 112 8.28 5.62 -15.05
N GLY A 113 7.18 4.89 -14.77
CA GLY A 113 6.84 3.63 -15.41
C GLY A 113 7.47 2.37 -14.82
N ALA A 114 7.96 2.40 -13.57
CA ALA A 114 8.49 1.22 -12.89
C ALA A 114 7.45 0.09 -12.78
N ASN A 115 7.89 -1.15 -12.98
CA ASN A 115 6.99 -2.30 -13.08
C ASN A 115 6.49 -2.77 -11.71
N ILE A 116 5.25 -2.36 -11.35
CA ILE A 116 4.55 -2.78 -10.12
C ILE A 116 4.36 -4.31 -9.98
N ASN A 117 4.55 -5.07 -11.07
CA ASN A 117 4.32 -6.51 -11.16
C ASN A 117 5.62 -7.35 -11.25
N GLN A 118 6.80 -6.73 -11.33
CA GLN A 118 8.06 -7.47 -11.33
C GLN A 118 8.26 -8.14 -9.97
N GLN A 119 8.53 -9.45 -9.98
CA GLN A 119 8.69 -10.26 -8.78
C GLN A 119 10.17 -10.45 -8.46
N ASP A 120 10.49 -10.49 -7.17
CA ASP A 120 11.80 -10.87 -6.64
C ASP A 120 12.00 -12.39 -6.56
N ALA A 121 13.15 -12.81 -6.05
CA ALA A 121 13.53 -14.21 -5.88
C ALA A 121 12.62 -15.01 -4.92
N ILE A 122 11.74 -14.35 -4.14
CA ILE A 122 10.74 -14.98 -3.26
C ILE A 122 9.29 -14.72 -3.72
N SER A 123 9.13 -14.33 -4.99
CA SER A 123 7.85 -14.10 -5.68
C SER A 123 7.02 -12.94 -5.12
N ASP A 124 7.61 -12.02 -4.36
CA ASP A 124 6.94 -10.78 -3.97
C ASP A 124 7.19 -9.71 -5.05
N SER A 125 6.11 -9.05 -5.51
CA SER A 125 6.17 -7.86 -6.36
C SER A 125 5.75 -6.63 -5.58
N PRO A 126 6.05 -5.39 -6.05
CA PRO A 126 5.62 -4.17 -5.36
C PRO A 126 4.13 -4.17 -5.02
N TYR A 127 3.26 -4.54 -5.97
CA TYR A 127 1.81 -4.63 -5.73
C TYR A 127 1.43 -5.71 -4.70
N LEU A 128 1.97 -6.92 -4.84
CA LEU A 128 1.66 -8.04 -3.92
C LEU A 128 2.14 -7.72 -2.50
N TYR A 129 3.34 -7.14 -2.34
CA TYR A 129 3.90 -6.77 -1.06
C TYR A 129 3.17 -5.57 -0.43
N ALA A 130 2.84 -4.53 -1.22
CA ALA A 130 2.11 -3.36 -0.74
C ALA A 130 0.76 -3.76 -0.14
N ALA A 131 0.03 -4.63 -0.83
CA ALA A 131 -1.20 -5.25 -0.36
C ALA A 131 -0.98 -6.09 0.90
N ALA A 132 -0.02 -7.02 0.86
CA ALA A 132 0.25 -7.95 1.94
C ALA A 132 0.71 -7.26 3.23
N GLN A 133 1.44 -6.15 3.19
CA GLN A 133 2.09 -5.57 4.38
C GLN A 133 1.51 -4.21 4.80
N GLY A 134 0.28 -3.89 4.39
CA GLY A 134 -0.42 -2.69 4.85
C GLY A 134 0.18 -1.38 4.34
N LYS A 135 0.83 -1.37 3.17
CA LYS A 135 1.43 -0.17 2.56
C LYS A 135 0.35 0.64 1.82
N THR A 136 -0.68 1.07 2.56
CA THR A 136 -1.97 1.55 2.02
C THR A 136 -1.83 2.67 0.99
N GLU A 137 -0.98 3.67 1.26
CA GLU A 137 -0.78 4.82 0.37
C GLU A 137 -0.12 4.42 -0.95
N ILE A 138 0.89 3.55 -0.89
CA ILE A 138 1.56 2.99 -2.08
C ILE A 138 0.58 2.12 -2.88
N LEU A 139 -0.22 1.29 -2.20
CA LEU A 139 -1.22 0.44 -2.85
C LEU A 139 -2.32 1.25 -3.56
N SER A 140 -2.86 2.30 -2.91
CA SER A 140 -3.86 3.18 -3.54
C SER A 140 -3.28 3.84 -4.78
N TYR A 141 -2.03 4.32 -4.69
CA TYR A 141 -1.35 4.95 -5.81
C TYR A 141 -1.14 3.99 -6.99
N MET A 142 -0.72 2.74 -6.74
CA MET A 142 -0.60 1.69 -7.76
C MET A 142 -1.95 1.32 -8.40
N ILE A 143 -3.05 1.34 -7.65
CA ILE A 143 -4.41 1.09 -8.16
C ILE A 143 -4.88 2.23 -9.07
N GLU A 144 -4.54 3.48 -8.72
CA GLU A 144 -4.95 4.69 -9.44
C GLU A 144 -4.12 4.97 -10.70
N HIS A 145 -2.80 4.70 -10.66
CA HIS A 145 -1.83 5.10 -11.69
C HIS A 145 -1.24 3.92 -12.49
N SER A 146 -1.69 2.69 -12.24
CA SER A 146 -1.15 1.49 -12.91
C SER A 146 -2.19 0.38 -13.05
N ASN A 147 -1.84 -0.68 -13.79
CA ASN A 147 -2.70 -1.86 -13.96
C ASN A 147 -2.01 -3.12 -13.41
N PRO A 148 -2.39 -3.60 -12.21
CA PRO A 148 -1.78 -4.78 -11.63
C PRO A 148 -2.17 -6.07 -12.35
N ASP A 149 -1.19 -6.91 -12.64
CA ASP A 149 -1.36 -8.21 -13.30
C ASP A 149 -1.92 -9.24 -12.31
N GLN A 150 -3.23 -9.48 -12.40
CA GLN A 150 -3.96 -10.40 -11.52
C GLN A 150 -3.61 -11.87 -11.74
N SER A 151 -2.79 -12.22 -12.75
CA SER A 151 -2.24 -13.57 -12.92
C SER A 151 -1.03 -13.83 -12.01
N LYS A 152 -0.42 -12.76 -11.46
CA LYS A 152 0.72 -12.86 -10.53
C LYS A 152 0.24 -13.19 -9.12
N VAL A 153 0.91 -14.16 -8.52
CA VAL A 153 0.66 -14.64 -7.15
C VAL A 153 1.97 -14.75 -6.39
N ASN A 154 1.90 -14.60 -5.07
CA ASN A 154 3.04 -14.73 -4.17
C ASN A 154 3.52 -16.20 -4.05
N ARG A 155 4.62 -16.44 -3.32
CA ARG A 155 5.20 -17.79 -3.08
C ARG A 155 4.25 -18.85 -2.51
N PHE A 156 3.11 -18.46 -1.94
CA PHE A 156 2.09 -19.38 -1.44
C PHE A 156 0.96 -19.62 -2.44
N GLY A 157 1.07 -19.07 -3.66
CA GLY A 157 0.01 -19.10 -4.67
C GLY A 157 -1.14 -18.12 -4.38
N GLY A 158 -0.97 -17.21 -3.42
CA GLY A 158 -2.00 -16.23 -3.06
C GLY A 158 -1.93 -14.95 -3.90
N ASN A 159 -3.08 -14.40 -4.25
CA ASN A 159 -3.18 -13.05 -4.81
C ASN A 159 -3.00 -11.98 -3.70
N ALA A 160 -3.11 -10.70 -4.07
CA ALA A 160 -2.95 -9.56 -3.16
C ALA A 160 -3.94 -9.55 -1.96
N LEU A 161 -5.16 -10.06 -2.15
CA LEU A 161 -6.25 -9.96 -1.16
C LEU A 161 -6.06 -10.92 0.02
N ILE A 162 -5.57 -12.13 -0.24
CA ILE A 162 -5.41 -13.20 0.75
C ILE A 162 -4.51 -12.76 1.94
N PRO A 163 -3.24 -12.36 1.74
CA PRO A 163 -2.39 -11.94 2.85
C PRO A 163 -2.83 -10.60 3.47
N ALA A 164 -3.49 -9.72 2.72
CA ALA A 164 -4.07 -8.49 3.28
C ALA A 164 -5.17 -8.80 4.30
N ALA A 165 -6.01 -9.80 4.01
CA ALA A 165 -7.05 -10.29 4.91
C ALA A 165 -6.46 -11.07 6.12
N GLU A 166 -5.50 -11.97 5.88
CA GLU A 166 -4.78 -12.69 6.94
C GLU A 166 -4.13 -11.72 7.94
N LYS A 167 -3.38 -10.73 7.46
CA LYS A 167 -2.61 -9.81 8.31
C LYS A 167 -3.44 -8.72 8.99
N GLY A 168 -4.75 -8.67 8.75
CA GLY A 168 -5.64 -7.70 9.38
C GLY A 168 -5.61 -6.31 8.73
N HIS A 169 -5.10 -6.19 7.49
CA HIS A 169 -5.00 -4.91 6.77
C HIS A 169 -6.33 -4.54 6.10
N LEU A 170 -7.36 -4.27 6.93
CA LEU A 170 -8.74 -3.99 6.50
C LEU A 170 -8.84 -2.89 5.42
N GLU A 171 -8.02 -1.84 5.47
CA GLU A 171 -8.08 -0.78 4.46
C GLU A 171 -7.50 -1.23 3.11
N ASN A 172 -6.46 -2.07 3.09
CA ASN A 172 -5.99 -2.72 1.85
C ASN A 172 -7.04 -3.68 1.30
N VAL A 173 -7.72 -4.45 2.17
CA VAL A 173 -8.86 -5.30 1.76
C VAL A 173 -9.93 -4.46 1.08
N ARG A 174 -10.30 -3.30 1.65
CA ARG A 174 -11.27 -2.36 1.04
C ARG A 174 -10.81 -1.80 -0.29
N LEU A 175 -9.55 -1.34 -0.41
CA LEU A 175 -9.00 -0.81 -1.65
C LEU A 175 -9.05 -1.85 -2.78
N LEU A 176 -8.58 -3.08 -2.50
CA LEU A 176 -8.58 -4.18 -3.47
C LEU A 176 -10.00 -4.57 -3.92
N LEU A 177 -10.93 -4.72 -2.96
CA LEU A 177 -12.33 -5.04 -3.27
C LEU A 177 -13.04 -3.93 -4.06
N LYS A 178 -12.71 -2.65 -3.78
CA LYS A 178 -13.27 -1.49 -4.49
C LYS A 178 -12.72 -1.33 -5.90
N ASP A 179 -11.45 -1.65 -6.15
CA ASP A 179 -10.86 -1.73 -7.49
C ASP A 179 -11.48 -2.88 -8.31
N GLY A 180 -11.89 -3.97 -7.64
CA GLY A 180 -12.71 -5.03 -8.23
C GLY A 180 -12.00 -5.94 -9.23
N LYS A 181 -10.70 -5.73 -9.48
CA LYS A 181 -9.88 -6.59 -10.36
C LYS A 181 -9.45 -7.90 -9.67
N VAL A 182 -9.30 -7.89 -8.33
CA VAL A 182 -8.90 -9.10 -7.58
C VAL A 182 -9.99 -10.16 -7.61
N ASN A 183 -9.60 -11.41 -7.89
CA ASN A 183 -10.50 -12.54 -7.67
C ASN A 183 -10.67 -12.79 -6.16
N ILE A 184 -11.81 -12.37 -5.61
CA ILE A 184 -12.18 -12.55 -4.20
C ILE A 184 -12.23 -14.03 -3.76
N ASN A 185 -12.50 -14.93 -4.71
CA ASN A 185 -12.65 -16.36 -4.53
C ASN A 185 -11.40 -17.15 -4.96
N HIS A 186 -10.26 -16.47 -5.16
CA HIS A 186 -8.98 -17.12 -5.43
C HIS A 186 -8.59 -18.04 -4.28
N GLN A 187 -8.10 -19.23 -4.59
CA GLN A 187 -7.55 -20.18 -3.61
C GLN A 187 -6.03 -20.25 -3.78
N ASN A 188 -5.30 -20.12 -2.69
CA ASN A 188 -3.85 -20.31 -2.68
C ASN A 188 -3.47 -21.80 -2.70
N ASN A 189 -2.17 -22.13 -2.61
CA ASN A 189 -1.68 -23.51 -2.69
C ASN A 189 -2.22 -24.44 -1.58
N PHE A 190 -2.78 -23.89 -0.49
CA PHE A 190 -3.41 -24.63 0.61
C PHE A 190 -4.94 -24.76 0.44
N GLY A 191 -5.50 -24.21 -0.64
CA GLY A 191 -6.95 -24.11 -0.83
C GLY A 191 -7.60 -22.95 -0.08
N TYR A 192 -6.82 -22.11 0.63
CA TYR A 192 -7.39 -21.00 1.38
C TYR A 192 -7.76 -19.82 0.49
N THR A 193 -8.97 -19.30 0.68
CA THR A 193 -9.39 -17.98 0.20
C THR A 193 -9.07 -16.91 1.24
N ALA A 194 -9.22 -15.62 0.88
CA ALA A 194 -9.06 -14.51 1.83
C ALA A 194 -10.05 -14.63 3.02
N LEU A 195 -11.26 -15.17 2.76
CA LEU A 195 -12.26 -15.42 3.78
C LEU A 195 -11.87 -16.58 4.71
N ILE A 196 -11.21 -17.62 4.20
CA ILE A 196 -10.73 -18.73 5.03
C ILE A 196 -9.55 -18.25 5.89
N GLU A 197 -8.53 -17.58 5.35
CA GLU A 197 -7.37 -17.17 6.16
C GLU A 197 -7.73 -16.17 7.26
N ALA A 198 -8.64 -15.21 6.98
CA ALA A 198 -9.14 -14.25 7.97
C ALA A 198 -9.85 -14.90 9.17
N VAL A 199 -10.32 -16.16 9.03
CA VAL A 199 -11.03 -16.90 10.09
C VAL A 199 -10.16 -18.01 10.69
N ALA A 200 -9.52 -18.83 9.86
CA ALA A 200 -8.82 -20.05 10.26
C ALA A 200 -7.48 -19.80 10.95
N LEU A 201 -6.76 -18.73 10.56
CA LEU A 201 -5.39 -18.48 10.99
C LEU A 201 -5.29 -17.40 12.08
N ARG A 202 -6.40 -16.68 12.33
CA ARG A 202 -6.44 -15.44 13.13
C ARG A 202 -7.30 -15.60 14.39
N ASP A 203 -7.41 -14.55 15.19
CA ASP A 203 -7.90 -14.62 16.58
C ASP A 203 -9.40 -14.31 16.76
N GLY A 204 -10.13 -14.07 15.66
CA GLY A 204 -11.55 -13.71 15.68
C GLY A 204 -11.85 -12.31 16.25
N SER A 205 -10.82 -11.48 16.47
CA SER A 205 -10.96 -10.11 16.97
C SER A 205 -11.72 -9.19 16.00
N LYS A 206 -12.06 -7.98 16.48
CA LYS A 206 -12.93 -7.04 15.75
C LYS A 206 -12.46 -6.74 14.32
N VAL A 207 -11.14 -6.63 14.09
CA VAL A 207 -10.61 -6.40 12.73
C VAL A 207 -10.93 -7.55 11.78
N TYR A 208 -10.90 -8.80 12.24
CA TYR A 208 -11.27 -9.97 11.41
C TYR A 208 -12.78 -10.08 11.22
N GLN A 209 -13.58 -9.71 12.22
CA GLN A 209 -15.03 -9.57 12.05
C GLN A 209 -15.39 -8.51 10.99
N ASP A 210 -14.62 -7.42 10.92
CA ASP A 210 -14.82 -6.36 9.91
C ASP A 210 -14.31 -6.78 8.52
N ILE A 211 -13.20 -7.52 8.44
CA ILE A 211 -12.69 -8.10 7.18
C ILE A 211 -13.67 -9.14 6.63
N VAL A 212 -14.19 -10.05 7.47
CA VAL A 212 -15.23 -11.02 7.08
C VAL A 212 -16.48 -10.30 6.59
N ALA A 213 -16.95 -9.27 7.30
CA ALA A 213 -18.09 -8.48 6.87
C ALA A 213 -17.87 -7.77 5.52
N GLU A 214 -16.68 -7.20 5.28
CA GLU A 214 -16.34 -6.56 4.00
C GLU A 214 -16.25 -7.59 2.86
N LEU A 215 -15.61 -8.75 3.08
CA LEU A 215 -15.54 -9.83 2.09
C LEU A 215 -16.93 -10.36 1.73
N LEU A 216 -17.81 -10.59 2.71
CA LEU A 216 -19.18 -11.05 2.49
C LEU A 216 -20.04 -9.98 1.77
N LYS A 217 -19.85 -8.70 2.09
CA LYS A 217 -20.49 -7.57 1.39
C LYS A 217 -20.12 -7.53 -0.10
N TYR A 218 -18.90 -7.91 -0.46
CA TYR A 218 -18.45 -8.10 -1.86
C TYR A 218 -18.72 -9.52 -2.40
N SER A 219 -19.62 -10.28 -1.77
CA SER A 219 -20.09 -11.60 -2.23
C SER A 219 -19.00 -12.69 -2.29
N ALA A 220 -18.07 -12.71 -1.34
CA ALA A 220 -17.14 -13.83 -1.15
C ALA A 220 -17.90 -15.15 -0.97
N ASP A 221 -17.46 -16.20 -1.66
CA ASP A 221 -18.10 -17.52 -1.60
C ASP A 221 -17.68 -18.27 -0.33
N ARG A 222 -18.52 -18.13 0.70
CA ARG A 222 -18.44 -18.85 1.98
C ARG A 222 -18.56 -20.38 1.89
N THR A 223 -18.93 -20.94 0.72
CA THR A 223 -19.08 -22.39 0.53
C THR A 223 -17.80 -23.08 0.03
N LEU A 224 -16.80 -22.31 -0.41
CA LEU A 224 -15.51 -22.83 -0.84
C LEU A 224 -14.81 -23.58 0.29
N ARG A 225 -14.15 -24.68 -0.09
CA ARG A 225 -13.43 -25.57 0.81
C ARG A 225 -11.95 -25.58 0.47
N ASP A 226 -11.12 -25.60 1.50
CA ASP A 226 -9.68 -25.79 1.39
C ASP A 226 -9.29 -27.25 1.09
N ASN A 227 -7.98 -27.52 1.09
CA ASN A 227 -7.43 -28.85 0.82
C ASN A 227 -7.77 -29.90 1.91
N ASP A 228 -8.11 -29.48 3.13
CA ASP A 228 -8.60 -30.35 4.22
C ASP A 228 -10.14 -30.54 4.14
N GLY A 229 -10.80 -29.89 3.18
CA GLY A 229 -12.24 -29.93 2.97
C GLY A 229 -13.03 -29.01 3.88
N LYS A 230 -12.41 -28.06 4.58
CA LYS A 230 -13.08 -27.14 5.52
C LYS A 230 -13.49 -25.83 4.88
N THR A 231 -14.62 -25.29 5.33
CA THR A 231 -15.09 -23.94 5.01
C THR A 231 -14.69 -22.95 6.11
N ALA A 232 -14.77 -21.64 5.83
CA ALA A 232 -14.63 -20.61 6.86
C ALA A 232 -15.63 -20.79 8.03
N GLU A 233 -16.84 -21.32 7.76
CA GLU A 233 -17.84 -21.60 8.80
C GLU A 233 -17.40 -22.74 9.73
N ASP A 234 -16.74 -23.76 9.17
CA ASP A 234 -16.21 -24.88 9.95
C ASP A 234 -15.13 -24.41 10.94
N TYR A 235 -14.19 -23.56 10.49
CA TYR A 235 -13.21 -22.94 11.37
C TYR A 235 -13.82 -22.01 12.42
N ALA A 236 -14.77 -21.14 12.03
CA ALA A 236 -15.45 -20.25 12.98
C ALA A 236 -16.14 -21.04 14.11
N ARG A 237 -16.71 -22.20 13.78
CA ARG A 237 -17.35 -23.13 14.73
C ARG A 237 -16.32 -23.85 15.61
N GLU A 238 -15.23 -24.37 15.04
CA GLU A 238 -14.18 -25.06 15.79
C GLU A 238 -13.42 -24.14 16.75
N LEU A 239 -13.19 -22.88 16.36
CA LEU A 239 -12.47 -21.87 17.15
C LEU A 239 -13.37 -21.09 18.12
N GLY A 240 -14.70 -21.21 17.98
CA GLY A 240 -15.68 -20.56 18.86
C GLY A 240 -15.94 -19.08 18.55
N TYR A 241 -15.68 -18.63 17.32
CA TYR A 241 -15.86 -17.24 16.87
C TYR A 241 -17.32 -16.93 16.57
N THR A 242 -18.13 -16.83 17.62
CA THR A 242 -19.59 -16.64 17.54
C THR A 242 -20.02 -15.48 16.63
N GLN A 243 -19.38 -14.30 16.71
CA GLN A 243 -19.72 -13.16 15.84
C GLN A 243 -19.43 -13.44 14.35
N ILE A 244 -18.32 -14.13 14.05
CA ILE A 244 -17.96 -14.50 12.68
C ILE A 244 -18.91 -15.60 12.16
N LEU A 245 -19.29 -16.55 13.03
CA LEU A 245 -20.24 -17.60 12.70
C LEU A 245 -21.63 -17.02 12.37
N GLU A 246 -22.09 -16.04 13.13
CA GLU A 246 -23.33 -15.29 12.85
C GLU A 246 -23.28 -14.59 11.48
N GLN A 247 -22.17 -13.89 11.17
CA GLN A 247 -21.95 -13.26 9.86
C GLN A 247 -22.00 -14.28 8.71
N LEU A 248 -21.32 -15.43 8.87
CA LEU A 248 -21.23 -16.48 7.86
C LEU A 248 -22.56 -17.22 7.63
N GLN A 249 -23.49 -17.20 8.59
CA GLN A 249 -24.80 -17.87 8.48
C GLN A 249 -25.94 -16.94 8.01
N TYR A 250 -25.79 -15.62 8.15
CA TYR A 250 -26.83 -14.66 7.77
C TYR A 250 -27.05 -14.58 6.24
N ARG A 251 -28.29 -14.39 5.80
CA ARG A 251 -28.69 -14.31 4.38
C ARG A 251 -29.30 -12.97 4.03
#